data_AF-A0A366ECE6-F1
#
_entry.id   AF-A0A366ECE6-F1
#
_cell.length_a   1.000
_cell.length_b   1.000
_cell.length_c   1.000
_cell.angle_alpha   90.00
_cell.angle_beta   90.00
_cell.angle_gamma   90.00
#
_symmetry.space_group_name_H-M   'P 1'
#
loop_
_entity.id
_entity.type
_entity.pdbx_description
1 polymer ?
#
loop_
_entity_poly.entity_id
_entity_poly.type
_entity_poly.pdbx_seq_one_letter_code
_entity_poly.pdbx_strand_id
1 'polypeptide(L)'
;MRLYHLQTMVGENLLRYLRVKGYTKTALSKMTGISRPTINQILEGKSPNPKKYEEQLGKITEALDLPNDYFEEFSGIQEEKWQLPSTQDSDRSTISNKSPLTQELLNDLDELLTVAAFYVKG
;
A
#
# COMPACT_ATOMS: atom_id res chain seq x y z
N MET A 1 11.15 22.31 -3.79
CA MET A 1 12.06 21.37 -4.49
C MET A 1 12.88 20.45 -3.57
N ARG A 2 12.84 20.60 -2.24
CA ARG A 2 13.61 19.74 -1.32
C ARG A 2 13.14 18.28 -1.38
N LEU A 3 11.83 18.07 -1.36
CA LEU A 3 11.19 16.75 -1.38
C LEU A 3 11.53 15.96 -2.66
N TYR A 4 11.69 16.64 -3.80
CA TYR A 4 12.04 15.99 -5.06
C TYR A 4 13.41 15.31 -5.02
N HIS A 5 14.41 15.89 -4.33
CA HIS A 5 15.74 15.29 -4.21
C HIS A 5 15.73 14.04 -3.33
N LEU A 6 14.75 13.95 -2.43
CA LEU A 6 14.53 12.82 -1.52
C LEU A 6 13.49 11.84 -2.06
N GLN A 7 13.08 11.95 -3.34
CA GLN A 7 11.92 11.23 -3.87
C GLN A 7 12.00 9.71 -3.72
N THR A 8 13.19 9.14 -3.79
CA THR A 8 13.41 7.69 -3.57
C THR A 8 13.11 7.31 -2.12
N MET A 9 13.70 8.02 -1.16
CA MET A 9 13.46 7.80 0.27
C MET A 9 11.99 8.03 0.65
N VAL A 10 11.40 9.13 0.18
CA VAL A 10 9.98 9.44 0.41
C VAL A 10 9.07 8.37 -0.20
N GLY A 11 9.39 7.88 -1.40
CA GLY A 11 8.67 6.79 -2.05
C GLY A 11 8.72 5.48 -1.25
N GLU A 12 9.88 5.12 -0.72
CA GLU A 12 10.07 3.95 0.15
C GLU A 12 9.31 4.09 1.48
N ASN A 13 9.38 5.26 2.11
CA ASN A 13 8.68 5.57 3.35
C ASN A 13 7.16 5.54 3.16
N LEU A 14 6.66 6.13 2.08
CA LEU A 14 5.26 6.05 1.70
C LEU A 14 4.84 4.60 1.46
N LEU A 15 5.65 3.80 0.74
CA LEU A 15 5.34 2.40 0.49
C LEU A 15 5.27 1.59 1.80
N ARG A 16 6.20 1.81 2.73
CA ARG A 16 6.19 1.17 4.06
C ARG A 16 4.95 1.58 4.84
N TYR A 17 4.59 2.87 4.84
CA TYR A 17 3.39 3.37 5.49
C TYR A 17 2.12 2.67 4.94
N LEU A 18 1.99 2.57 3.61
CA LEU A 18 0.84 1.88 3.00
C LEU A 18 0.75 0.42 3.45
N ARG A 19 1.88 -0.29 3.56
CA ARG A 19 1.91 -1.68 4.03
C ARG A 19 1.46 -1.80 5.48
N VAL A 20 2.02 -0.98 6.38
CA VAL A 20 1.68 -0.99 7.82
C VAL A 20 0.22 -0.63 8.06
N LYS A 21 -0.34 0.28 7.25
CA LYS A 21 -1.75 0.70 7.36
C LYS A 21 -2.72 -0.16 6.53
N GLY A 22 -2.25 -1.16 5.80
CA GLY A 22 -3.09 -2.02 4.97
C GLY A 22 -3.69 -1.34 3.73
N TYR A 23 -3.13 -0.22 3.27
CA TYR A 23 -3.59 0.47 2.08
C TYR A 23 -3.04 -0.17 0.80
N THR A 24 -3.93 -0.35 -0.18
CA THR A 24 -3.52 -0.72 -1.54
C THR A 24 -3.25 0.52 -2.39
N LYS A 25 -2.42 0.37 -3.44
CA LYS A 25 -2.20 1.44 -4.43
C LYS A 25 -3.51 1.91 -5.10
N THR A 26 -4.45 0.98 -5.28
CA THR A 26 -5.79 1.28 -5.82
C THR A 26 -6.63 2.09 -4.84
N ALA A 27 -6.58 1.77 -3.54
CA ALA A 27 -7.24 2.57 -2.51
C ALA A 27 -6.67 3.98 -2.49
N LEU A 28 -5.34 4.13 -2.48
CA LEU A 28 -4.69 5.43 -2.51
C LEU A 28 -5.06 6.25 -3.76
N SER A 29 -5.15 5.61 -4.93
CA SER A 29 -5.60 6.24 -6.18
C SER A 29 -7.01 6.81 -6.08
N LYS A 30 -7.93 6.08 -5.45
CA LYS A 30 -9.31 6.55 -5.24
C LYS A 30 -9.38 7.68 -4.23
N MET A 31 -8.63 7.58 -3.12
CA MET A 31 -8.62 8.59 -2.06
C MET A 31 -8.06 9.93 -2.52
N THR A 32 -7.00 9.89 -3.34
CA THR A 32 -6.26 11.09 -3.76
C THR A 32 -6.71 11.64 -5.12
N GLY A 33 -7.48 10.85 -5.89
CA GLY A 33 -7.80 11.14 -7.30
C GLY A 33 -6.60 11.02 -8.25
N ILE A 34 -5.44 10.56 -7.77
CA ILE A 34 -4.22 10.41 -8.57
C ILE A 34 -4.28 9.08 -9.31
N SER A 35 -3.88 9.07 -10.58
CA SER A 35 -3.87 7.84 -11.37
C SER A 35 -2.88 6.81 -10.80
N ARG A 36 -3.22 5.52 -10.92
CA ARG A 36 -2.35 4.42 -10.47
C ARG A 36 -0.93 4.47 -11.09
N PRO A 37 -0.75 4.79 -12.38
CA PRO A 37 0.60 4.96 -12.94
C PRO A 37 1.41 6.05 -12.25
N THR A 38 0.80 7.20 -11.95
CA THR A 38 1.47 8.31 -11.25
C THR A 38 1.83 7.91 -9.82
N ILE A 39 0.93 7.22 -9.10
CA ILE A 39 1.24 6.68 -7.77
C ILE A 39 2.42 5.72 -7.83
N ASN A 40 2.48 4.83 -8.82
CA ASN A 40 3.64 3.94 -8.98
C ASN A 40 4.93 4.73 -9.19
N GLN A 41 4.92 5.79 -10.01
CA GLN A 41 6.10 6.64 -10.21
C GLN A 41 6.55 7.34 -8.91
N ILE A 42 5.60 7.78 -8.08
CA ILE A 42 5.91 8.40 -6.77
C ILE A 42 6.53 7.37 -5.83
N LEU A 43 5.94 6.17 -5.73
CA LEU A 43 6.45 5.09 -4.89
C LEU A 43 7.82 4.59 -5.34
N GLU A 44 8.11 4.62 -6.64
CA GLU A 44 9.42 4.26 -7.19
C GLU A 44 10.45 5.40 -7.12
N GLY A 45 10.05 6.61 -6.69
CA GLY A 45 10.91 7.78 -6.69
C GLY A 45 11.36 8.20 -8.10
N LYS A 46 10.51 8.04 -9.11
CA LYS A 46 10.81 8.32 -10.53
C LYS A 46 9.94 9.43 -11.12
N SER A 47 9.56 10.41 -10.31
CA SER A 47 8.72 11.48 -10.85
C SER A 47 9.52 12.35 -11.83
N PRO A 48 9.00 12.62 -13.03
CA PRO A 48 9.75 13.37 -14.05
C PRO A 48 9.76 14.88 -13.80
N ASN A 49 8.88 15.40 -12.93
CA ASN A 49 8.72 16.84 -12.73
C ASN A 49 8.67 17.19 -11.23
N PRO A 50 9.59 18.03 -10.72
CA PRO A 50 9.63 18.42 -9.31
C PRO A 50 8.37 19.09 -8.81
N LYS A 51 7.78 20.01 -9.60
CA LYS A 51 6.57 20.73 -9.20
C LYS A 51 5.38 19.80 -9.10
N LYS A 52 5.23 18.90 -10.09
CA LYS A 52 4.17 17.89 -10.05
C LYS A 52 4.38 16.92 -8.90
N TYR A 53 5.62 16.50 -8.64
CA TYR A 53 5.91 15.61 -7.51
C TYR A 53 5.43 16.20 -6.18
N GLU A 54 5.81 17.44 -5.88
CA GLU A 54 5.41 18.10 -4.63
C GLU A 54 3.90 18.31 -4.54
N GLU A 55 3.23 18.67 -5.64
CA GLU A 55 1.77 18.79 -5.67
C GLU A 55 1.06 17.45 -5.42
N GLN A 56 1.52 16.37 -6.06
CA GLN A 56 0.92 15.05 -5.90
C GLN A 56 1.20 14.49 -4.50
N LEU A 57 2.40 14.73 -3.95
CA LEU A 57 2.74 14.33 -2.58
C LEU A 57 1.89 15.09 -1.57
N GLY A 58 1.66 16.39 -1.77
CA GLY A 58 0.75 17.19 -0.94
C GLY A 58 -0.68 16.65 -0.94
N LYS A 59 -1.20 16.24 -2.10
CA LYS A 59 -2.52 15.57 -2.20
C LYS A 59 -2.55 14.23 -1.44
N ILE A 60 -1.44 13.49 -1.45
CA ILE A 60 -1.32 12.23 -0.71
C ILE A 60 -1.32 12.49 0.80
N THR A 61 -0.51 13.42 1.28
CA THR A 61 -0.44 13.76 2.71
C THR A 61 -1.75 14.34 3.21
N GLU A 62 -2.40 15.21 2.44
CA GLU A 62 -3.73 15.75 2.73
C GLU A 62 -4.80 14.64 2.81
N ALA A 63 -4.85 13.73 1.84
CA ALA A 63 -5.82 12.62 1.85
C ALA A 63 -5.58 11.60 2.99
N LEU A 64 -4.38 11.60 3.56
CA LEU A 64 -4.00 10.74 4.68
C LEU A 64 -4.04 11.49 6.03
N ASP A 65 -4.38 12.77 6.03
CA ASP A 65 -4.35 13.67 7.20
C ASP A 65 -2.98 13.69 7.90
N LEU A 66 -1.91 13.84 7.10
CA LEU A 66 -0.52 13.85 7.54
C LEU A 66 0.17 15.18 7.21
N PRO A 67 1.19 15.58 8.00
CA PRO A 67 2.08 16.68 7.64
C PRO A 67 2.79 16.44 6.30
N ASN A 68 3.09 17.52 5.56
CA ASN A 68 3.73 17.43 4.25
C ASN A 68 5.16 16.86 4.29
N ASP A 69 5.86 16.99 5.41
CA ASP A 69 7.21 16.51 5.67
C ASP A 69 7.24 15.12 6.33
N TYR A 70 6.07 14.52 6.61
CA TYR A 70 5.95 13.26 7.35
C TYR A 70 6.82 12.13 6.77
N PHE A 71 6.91 12.05 5.44
CA PHE A 71 7.68 11.01 4.76
C PHE A 71 9.17 11.32 4.60
N GLU A 72 9.66 12.47 5.08
CA GLU A 72 11.12 12.76 5.12
C GLU A 72 11.83 11.94 6.20
N GLU A 73 11.18 11.72 7.35
CA GLU A 73 11.79 11.10 8.52
C GLU A 73 10.95 9.94 9.07
N PHE A 74 10.22 9.23 8.20
CA PHE A 74 9.33 8.14 8.63
C PHE A 74 10.12 6.99 9.29
N SER A 75 10.31 7.10 10.61
CA SER A 75 10.82 6.06 11.48
C SER A 75 9.69 5.09 11.74
N GLY A 76 9.56 4.09 10.86
CA GLY A 76 8.45 3.15 10.85
C GLY A 76 8.05 2.71 12.27
N ILE A 77 6.74 2.73 12.52
CA ILE A 77 6.13 1.97 13.63
C ILE A 77 6.75 0.58 13.56
N GLN A 78 7.37 0.13 14.66
CA GLN A 78 8.07 -1.15 14.72
C GLN A 78 7.25 -2.20 13.98
N GLU A 79 7.83 -2.78 12.92
CA GLU A 79 7.21 -3.87 12.17
C GLU A 79 7.02 -5.01 13.16
N GLU A 80 5.83 -5.12 13.77
CA GLU A 80 5.49 -6.31 14.53
C GLU A 80 5.57 -7.48 13.54
N LYS A 81 6.43 -8.46 13.84
CA LYS A 81 6.82 -9.58 12.98
C LYS A 81 5.66 -10.34 12.32
N TRP A 82 4.43 -10.15 12.80
CA TRP A 82 3.21 -10.75 12.29
C TRP A 82 2.64 -10.07 11.03
N GLN A 83 3.11 -8.87 10.65
CA GLN A 83 2.58 -8.13 9.50
C GLN A 83 3.31 -8.35 8.17
N LEU A 84 4.27 -9.26 8.10
CA LEU A 84 4.86 -9.64 6.81
C LEU A 84 3.84 -10.45 6.00
N PRO A 85 3.42 -10.00 4.80
CA PRO A 85 2.75 -10.91 3.88
C PRO A 85 3.76 -12.00 3.50
N SER A 86 3.38 -13.26 3.71
CA SER A 86 4.11 -14.45 3.26
C SER A 86 4.08 -14.57 1.73
N THR A 87 4.52 -13.53 1.02
CA THR A 87 4.62 -13.51 -0.45
C THR A 87 6.06 -13.16 -0.83
N GLN A 88 6.99 -13.97 -0.35
CA GLN A 88 8.25 -14.20 -1.03
C GLN A 88 8.29 -15.63 -1.54
N ASP A 89 7.25 -16.05 -2.26
CA ASP A 89 7.44 -17.06 -3.30
C ASP A 89 7.18 -16.37 -4.63
N SER A 90 8.28 -16.17 -5.33
CA SER A 90 8.31 -15.69 -6.69
C SER A 90 7.72 -16.77 -7.57
N ASP A 91 6.51 -16.56 -8.08
CA ASP A 91 6.05 -17.34 -9.22
C ASP A 91 5.53 -16.41 -10.31
N ARG A 92 6.47 -16.01 -11.15
CA ARG A 92 6.23 -15.92 -12.59
C ARG A 92 5.86 -17.34 -13.06
N SER A 93 4.62 -17.75 -12.87
CA SER A 93 4.07 -18.92 -13.56
C SER A 93 2.55 -18.82 -13.66
N THR A 94 2.13 -18.74 -14.91
CA THR A 94 0.87 -19.23 -15.48
C THR A 94 0.02 -20.08 -14.53
N ILE A 95 -1.24 -19.68 -14.34
CA ILE A 95 -2.42 -20.54 -14.11
C ILE A 95 -2.05 -21.90 -13.47
N SER A 96 -1.68 -21.91 -12.19
CA SER A 96 -1.59 -23.14 -11.43
C SER A 96 -2.83 -23.21 -10.57
N ASN A 97 -3.71 -24.17 -10.87
CA ASN A 97 -4.84 -24.51 -10.04
C ASN A 97 -4.33 -24.74 -8.62
N LYS A 98 -4.79 -23.92 -7.66
CA LYS A 98 -4.42 -24.05 -6.25
C LYS A 98 -4.66 -25.50 -5.80
N SER A 99 -3.76 -26.05 -4.97
CA SER A 99 -3.92 -27.39 -4.40
C SER A 99 -5.31 -27.54 -3.77
N PRO A 100 -5.97 -28.71 -3.88
CA PRO A 100 -7.29 -28.94 -3.30
C PRO A 100 -7.38 -28.54 -1.83
N LEU A 101 -6.33 -28.84 -1.05
CA LEU A 101 -6.22 -28.49 0.36
C LEU A 101 -6.18 -26.96 0.59
N THR A 102 -5.48 -26.23 -0.28
CA THR A 102 -5.44 -24.75 -0.19
C THR A 102 -6.80 -24.15 -0.53
N GLN A 103 -7.52 -24.76 -1.47
CA GLN A 103 -8.84 -24.28 -1.85
C GLN A 103 -9.88 -24.57 -0.77
N GLU A 104 -9.81 -25.74 -0.13
CA GLU A 104 -10.61 -26.11 1.04
C GLU A 104 -10.38 -25.12 2.19
N LEU A 105 -9.12 -24.89 2.58
CA LEU A 105 -8.79 -23.95 3.65
C LEU A 105 -9.26 -22.51 3.35
N LEU A 106 -9.21 -22.08 2.09
CA LEU A 106 -9.71 -20.75 1.68
C LEU A 106 -11.24 -20.67 1.73
N ASN A 107 -11.94 -21.76 1.40
CA ASN A 107 -13.40 -21.81 1.48
C ASN A 107 -13.86 -21.78 2.94
N ASP A 108 -13.19 -22.51 3.83
CA ASP A 108 -13.49 -22.50 5.27
C ASP A 108 -13.33 -21.10 5.87
N LEU A 109 -12.32 -20.36 5.41
CA LEU A 109 -12.08 -18.97 5.84
C LEU A 109 -13.20 -18.02 5.38
N ASP A 110 -13.72 -18.23 4.17
CA ASP A 110 -14.81 -17.43 3.60
C ASP A 110 -16.15 -17.67 4.33
N GLU A 111 -16.40 -18.91 4.74
CA GLU A 111 -17.54 -19.25 5.58
C GLU A 111 -17.45 -18.58 6.96
N LEU A 112 -16.28 -18.61 7.60
CA LEU A 112 -16.06 -17.98 8.90
C LEU A 112 -16.25 -16.44 8.83
N LEU A 113 -15.75 -15.81 7.78
CA LEU A 113 -15.95 -14.37 7.54
C LEU A 113 -17.43 -14.04 7.30
N THR A 114 -18.15 -14.90 6.59
CA THR A 114 -19.59 -14.76 6.37
C THR A 114 -20.35 -14.81 7.70
N VAL A 115 -20.02 -15.77 8.57
CA VAL A 115 -20.60 -15.87 9.91
C VAL A 115 -20.28 -14.64 10.75
N ALA A 116 -19.01 -14.20 10.78
CA ALA A 116 -18.60 -13.01 11.51
C ALA A 116 -19.34 -11.74 11.05
N ALA A 117 -19.60 -11.62 9.74
CA ALA A 117 -20.34 -10.49 9.18
C ALA A 117 -21.77 -10.37 9.72
N PHE A 118 -22.41 -11.47 10.12
CA PHE A 118 -23.72 -11.42 10.78
C PHE A 118 -23.67 -10.80 12.17
N TYR A 119 -22.54 -10.91 12.87
CA TYR A 119 -22.36 -10.33 14.21
C TYR A 119 -21.88 -8.88 14.18
N VAL A 120 -21.38 -8.39 13.05
CA VAL A 120 -20.97 -6.98 12.86
C VAL A 120 -22.15 -6.08 12.47
N LYS A 121 -23.30 -6.66 12.13
CA LYS A 121 -24.54 -5.95 11.74
C LYS A 121 -25.63 -5.95 12.82
N GLY A 122 -25.23 -5.96 14.09
CA GLY A 122 -26.08 -5.78 15.27
C GLY A 122 -25.85 -4.45 15.95
#